data_AF-A0A550I8R3-F1
#
_entry.id   AF-A0A550I8R3-F1
#
_cell.length_a   1.000
_cell.length_b   1.000
_cell.length_c   1.000
_cell.angle_alpha   90.00
_cell.angle_beta   90.00
_cell.angle_gamma   90.00
#
_symmetry.space_group_name_H-M   'P 1'
#
loop_
_entity.id
_entity.type
_entity.pdbx_description
1 polymer ?
#
loop_
_entity_poly.entity_id
_entity_poly.type
_entity_poly.pdbx_seq_one_letter_code
_entity_poly.pdbx_strand_id
1 'polypeptide(L)'
;MIARNYPKTLLFFIFLFLGFNLVSAQTNREELEKRRIELRNEITRINELRISNQKKQRSVLGQVEDLNQQIKSTEDLIKLTNQQANLLNREINTNTGKIGKLRKELEKLKEDYARMIEKSYKSKSQQSRVMFLLSSKSFLQAYKRLQYMKQYTNYRKQQGEEIKANTQELQELNARLVQQKEQKDRLIAENRKTRAELEKNRKSQQTLMATIKKREGEFASQIRKKQSEIDGIDRAIDKMIRESIAKANKESGSTSRSTYKLTPAAEALAADFTKNKGKLPWPVKSGIVTMRFGKQPHPVVKSVMVNNNGVRIDTDQGGKARAVFNGTVSEVQAVKGANQAVMVRHGDYITIYNNLQKVYVKRGDKVTTEQEIGEVATSRSTGKTTLHFLLYKNDQKMDPAAWIYRM
;
A
#
# COMPACT_ATOMS: atom_id res chain seq x y z
N MET A 1 -50.58 19.82 33.31
CA MET A 1 -49.94 18.49 33.22
C MET A 1 -48.58 18.70 32.58
N ILE A 2 -47.55 18.20 33.26
CA ILE A 2 -46.15 18.65 33.24
C ILE A 2 -45.49 18.49 31.86
N ALA A 3 -45.07 19.60 31.24
CA ALA A 3 -44.17 19.62 30.10
C ALA A 3 -42.74 19.33 30.60
N ARG A 4 -42.16 18.19 30.19
CA ARG A 4 -40.78 17.82 30.50
C ARG A 4 -39.95 17.76 29.20
N ASN A 5 -38.85 18.50 29.24
CA ASN A 5 -37.82 18.81 28.23
C ASN A 5 -37.25 17.64 27.41
N TYR A 6 -36.68 17.96 26.24
CA TYR A 6 -35.28 17.61 25.92
C TYR A 6 -34.61 18.73 25.05
N PRO A 7 -33.35 19.11 25.33
CA PRO A 7 -32.67 20.18 24.61
C PRO A 7 -32.18 19.69 23.23
N LYS A 8 -32.56 20.42 22.17
CA LYS A 8 -32.17 20.15 20.77
C LYS A 8 -30.66 20.20 20.50
N THR A 9 -29.86 20.60 21.49
CA THR A 9 -28.39 20.70 21.42
C THR A 9 -27.67 19.36 21.62
N LEU A 10 -28.28 18.38 22.31
CA LEU A 10 -27.66 17.06 22.51
C LEU A 10 -27.65 16.19 21.23
N LEU A 11 -28.62 16.41 20.34
CA LEU A 11 -28.75 15.69 19.07
C LEU A 11 -27.71 16.15 18.02
N PHE A 12 -27.18 17.36 18.15
CA PHE A 12 -26.15 17.91 17.25
C PHE A 12 -24.75 17.36 17.56
N PHE A 13 -24.44 17.09 18.84
CA PHE A 13 -23.15 16.51 19.25
C PHE A 13 -23.02 15.01 18.92
N ILE A 14 -24.14 14.27 18.88
CA ILE A 14 -24.15 12.84 18.48
C ILE A 14 -23.94 12.67 16.97
N PHE A 15 -24.40 13.63 16.16
CA PHE A 15 -24.21 13.62 14.70
C PHE A 15 -22.74 13.86 14.30
N LEU A 16 -22.00 14.65 15.09
CA LEU A 16 -20.58 14.95 14.82
C LEU A 16 -19.65 13.75 15.10
N PHE A 17 -19.98 12.90 16.08
CA PHE A 17 -19.18 11.71 16.44
C PHE A 17 -19.42 10.48 15.55
N LEU A 18 -20.59 10.37 14.91
CA LEU A 18 -20.91 9.30 13.96
C LEU A 18 -20.28 9.52 12.57
N GLY A 19 -20.03 10.77 12.17
CA GLY A 19 -19.34 11.10 10.90
C GLY A 19 -17.85 10.74 10.88
N PHE A 20 -17.16 10.86 12.01
CA PHE A 20 -15.71 10.63 12.09
C PHE A 20 -15.31 9.15 11.90
N ASN A 21 -16.17 8.21 12.33
CA ASN A 21 -15.90 6.78 12.24
C ASN A 21 -16.12 6.21 10.81
N LEU A 22 -17.05 6.78 10.04
CA LEU A 22 -17.32 6.32 8.67
C LEU A 22 -16.18 6.70 7.70
N VAL A 23 -15.63 7.91 7.84
CA VAL A 23 -14.53 8.39 6.99
C VAL A 23 -13.25 7.58 7.22
N SER A 24 -12.93 7.24 8.47
CA SER A 24 -11.75 6.43 8.81
C SER A 24 -11.84 4.97 8.32
N ALA A 25 -13.03 4.37 8.29
CA ALA A 25 -13.23 3.03 7.73
C ALA A 25 -13.08 3.01 6.20
N GLN A 26 -13.54 4.06 5.52
CA GLN A 26 -13.45 4.20 4.08
C GLN A 26 -12.01 4.42 3.60
N THR A 27 -11.23 5.25 4.30
CA THR A 27 -9.81 5.48 3.98
C THR A 27 -8.96 4.22 4.14
N ASN A 28 -9.21 3.42 5.19
CA ASN A 28 -8.51 2.16 5.40
C ASN A 28 -8.82 1.15 4.27
N ARG A 29 -10.08 1.05 3.83
CA ARG A 29 -10.45 0.15 2.73
C ARG A 29 -9.74 0.49 1.42
N GLU A 30 -9.69 1.77 1.05
CA GLU A 30 -9.00 2.22 -0.15
C GLU A 30 -7.50 1.96 -0.11
N GLU A 31 -6.88 2.10 1.06
CA GLU A 31 -5.46 1.77 1.25
C GLU A 31 -5.18 0.27 1.07
N LEU A 32 -6.02 -0.59 1.67
CA LEU A 32 -5.91 -2.05 1.49
C LEU A 32 -6.12 -2.45 0.02
N GLU A 33 -7.04 -1.80 -0.68
CA GLU A 33 -7.28 -2.02 -2.12
C GLU A 33 -6.06 -1.66 -2.97
N LYS A 34 -5.45 -0.48 -2.73
CA LYS A 34 -4.20 -0.07 -3.38
C LYS A 34 -3.09 -1.07 -3.10
N ARG A 35 -2.91 -1.47 -1.84
CA ARG A 35 -1.88 -2.44 -1.45
C ARG A 35 -2.09 -3.80 -2.08
N ARG A 36 -3.35 -4.23 -2.28
CA ARG A 36 -3.69 -5.48 -2.95
C ARG A 36 -3.27 -5.45 -4.41
N ILE A 37 -3.54 -4.35 -5.11
CA ILE A 37 -3.14 -4.17 -6.51
C ILE A 37 -1.61 -4.17 -6.62
N GLU A 38 -0.91 -3.47 -5.72
CA GLU A 38 0.56 -3.48 -5.66
C GLU A 38 1.11 -4.91 -5.49
N LEU A 39 0.61 -5.67 -4.52
CA LEU A 39 1.03 -7.05 -4.29
C LEU A 39 0.72 -7.97 -5.47
N ARG A 40 -0.42 -7.78 -6.15
CA ARG A 40 -0.73 -8.54 -7.38
C ARG A 40 0.25 -8.23 -8.49
N ASN A 41 0.55 -6.96 -8.72
CA ASN A 41 1.52 -6.54 -9.73
C ASN A 41 2.91 -7.09 -9.39
N GLU A 42 3.29 -7.07 -8.11
CA GLU A 42 4.54 -7.67 -7.62
C GLU A 42 4.56 -9.18 -7.89
N ILE A 43 3.50 -9.92 -7.59
CA ILE A 43 3.41 -11.37 -7.84
C ILE A 43 3.49 -11.68 -9.34
N THR A 44 2.75 -10.95 -10.18
CA THR A 44 2.81 -11.09 -11.65
C THR A 44 4.24 -10.87 -12.13
N ARG A 45 4.88 -9.84 -11.57
CA ARG A 45 6.25 -9.51 -11.93
C ARG A 45 7.27 -10.56 -11.48
N ILE A 46 7.13 -11.08 -10.26
CA ILE A 46 7.93 -12.22 -9.77
C ILE A 46 7.77 -13.41 -10.72
N ASN A 47 6.55 -13.69 -11.18
CA ASN A 47 6.28 -14.76 -12.13
C ASN A 47 6.92 -14.54 -13.50
N GLU A 48 6.83 -13.33 -14.07
CA GLU A 48 7.47 -12.97 -15.33
C GLU A 48 8.99 -13.13 -15.26
N LEU A 49 9.62 -12.58 -14.21
CA LEU A 49 11.06 -12.72 -13.99
C LEU A 49 11.43 -14.19 -13.81
N ARG A 50 10.64 -14.97 -13.06
CA ARG A 50 10.87 -16.40 -12.87
C ARG A 50 10.83 -17.17 -14.19
N ILE A 51 9.83 -16.94 -15.05
CA ILE A 51 9.68 -17.61 -16.35
C ILE A 51 10.83 -17.23 -17.29
N SER A 52 11.15 -15.94 -17.38
CA SER A 52 12.27 -15.45 -18.19
C SER A 52 13.59 -16.11 -17.77
N ASN A 53 13.81 -16.24 -16.46
CA ASN A 53 15.02 -16.81 -15.91
C ASN A 53 15.07 -18.35 -15.97
N GLN A 54 13.94 -19.07 -15.94
CA GLN A 54 13.89 -20.54 -16.02
C GLN A 54 14.38 -21.11 -17.35
N LYS A 55 14.23 -20.37 -18.46
CA LYS A 55 14.63 -20.81 -19.81
C LYS A 55 16.15 -20.97 -19.99
N LYS A 56 16.98 -20.53 -19.04
CA LYS A 56 18.45 -20.45 -19.17
C LYS A 56 19.23 -21.37 -18.21
N GLN A 57 18.69 -22.56 -17.88
CA GLN A 57 19.33 -23.60 -17.02
C GLN A 57 19.80 -23.08 -15.65
N ARG A 58 18.88 -23.05 -14.67
CA ARG A 58 19.14 -22.49 -13.33
C ARG A 58 19.72 -23.47 -12.31
N SER A 59 20.52 -22.92 -11.38
CA SER A 59 20.86 -23.59 -10.13
C SER A 59 19.64 -23.81 -9.24
N VAL A 60 19.64 -24.92 -8.49
CA VAL A 60 18.57 -25.29 -7.55
C VAL A 60 18.35 -24.18 -6.50
N LEU A 61 19.42 -23.52 -6.04
CA LEU A 61 19.36 -22.40 -5.10
C LEU A 61 18.52 -21.23 -5.63
N GLY A 62 18.73 -20.83 -6.88
CA GLY A 62 18.01 -19.70 -7.47
C GLY A 62 16.53 -20.00 -7.69
N GLN A 63 16.17 -21.26 -7.97
CA GLN A 63 14.76 -21.67 -8.09
C GLN A 63 14.03 -21.56 -6.75
N VAL A 64 14.68 -21.97 -5.65
CA VAL A 64 14.11 -21.87 -4.31
C VAL A 64 14.01 -20.42 -3.85
N GLU A 65 15.01 -19.59 -4.11
CA GLU A 65 14.97 -18.18 -3.74
C GLU A 65 13.77 -17.46 -4.38
N ASP A 66 13.56 -17.65 -5.69
CA ASP A 66 12.42 -17.07 -6.39
C ASP A 66 11.07 -17.62 -5.89
N LEU A 67 10.99 -18.93 -5.60
CA LEU A 67 9.80 -19.52 -4.99
C LEU A 67 9.53 -18.97 -3.59
N ASN A 68 10.56 -18.76 -2.76
CA ASN A 68 10.41 -18.16 -1.44
C ASN A 68 9.83 -16.75 -1.54
N GLN A 69 10.31 -15.96 -2.49
CA GLN A 69 9.80 -14.61 -2.73
C GLN A 69 8.34 -14.63 -3.20
N GLN A 70 8.01 -15.51 -4.15
CA GLN A 70 6.65 -15.68 -4.64
C GLN A 70 5.68 -16.12 -3.53
N ILE A 71 6.09 -17.11 -2.72
CA ILE A 71 5.33 -17.63 -1.58
C ILE A 71 5.05 -16.51 -0.59
N LYS A 72 6.08 -15.73 -0.22
CA LYS A 72 5.94 -14.61 0.72
C LYS A 72 4.95 -13.55 0.22
N SER A 73 5.11 -13.04 -1.01
CA SER A 73 4.19 -12.01 -1.55
C SER A 73 2.77 -12.55 -1.71
N THR A 74 2.61 -13.86 -2.00
CA THR A 74 1.31 -14.53 -2.06
C THR A 74 0.66 -14.70 -0.68
N GLU A 75 1.44 -15.01 0.35
CA GLU A 75 0.98 -15.07 1.75
C GLU A 75 0.53 -13.68 2.24
N ASP A 76 1.29 -12.63 1.92
CA ASP A 76 0.93 -11.25 2.22
C ASP A 76 -0.37 -10.83 1.52
N LEU A 77 -0.55 -11.22 0.24
CA LEU A 77 -1.80 -11.01 -0.48
C LEU A 77 -2.98 -11.73 0.20
N ILE A 78 -2.82 -13.00 0.58
CA ILE A 78 -3.87 -13.77 1.28
C ILE A 78 -4.23 -13.11 2.60
N LYS A 79 -3.24 -12.68 3.38
CA LYS A 79 -3.44 -11.98 4.66
C LYS A 79 -4.25 -10.69 4.45
N LEU A 80 -3.87 -9.90 3.46
CA LEU A 80 -4.55 -8.65 3.11
C LEU A 80 -6.00 -8.87 2.66
N THR A 81 -6.23 -9.86 1.79
CA THR A 81 -7.58 -10.20 1.35
C THR A 81 -8.45 -10.70 2.50
N ASN A 82 -7.89 -11.48 3.45
CA ASN A 82 -8.61 -11.88 4.66
C ASN A 82 -8.99 -10.65 5.53
N GLN A 83 -8.09 -9.67 5.66
CA GLN A 83 -8.40 -8.41 6.37
C GLN A 83 -9.54 -7.65 5.69
N GLN A 84 -9.52 -7.51 4.36
CA GLN A 84 -10.60 -6.89 3.59
C GLN A 84 -11.94 -7.63 3.75
N ALA A 85 -11.94 -8.96 3.68
CA ALA A 85 -13.14 -9.77 3.87
C ALA A 85 -13.72 -9.64 5.29
N ASN A 86 -12.85 -9.55 6.30
CA ASN A 86 -13.26 -9.34 7.70
C ASN A 86 -13.87 -7.95 7.92
N LEU A 87 -13.32 -6.90 7.29
CA LEU A 87 -13.90 -5.56 7.33
C LEU A 87 -15.29 -5.54 6.69
N LEU A 88 -15.43 -6.08 5.47
CA LEU A 88 -16.73 -6.22 4.81
C LEU A 88 -17.73 -7.01 5.65
N ASN A 89 -17.28 -8.07 6.34
CA ASN A 89 -18.15 -8.85 7.22
C ASN A 89 -18.69 -8.02 8.39
N ARG A 90 -17.87 -7.17 9.00
CA ARG A 90 -18.32 -6.26 10.08
C ARG A 90 -19.31 -5.22 9.58
N GLU A 91 -19.07 -4.66 8.39
CA GLU A 91 -19.99 -3.72 7.74
C GLU A 91 -21.34 -4.39 7.43
N ILE A 92 -21.31 -5.59 6.83
CA ILE A 92 -22.50 -6.40 6.52
C ILE A 92 -23.31 -6.66 7.80
N ASN A 93 -22.66 -7.08 8.88
CA ASN A 93 -23.35 -7.35 10.16
C ASN A 93 -23.98 -6.08 10.73
N THR A 94 -23.26 -4.95 10.68
CA THR A 94 -23.77 -3.66 11.14
C THR A 94 -24.99 -3.21 10.33
N ASN A 95 -24.90 -3.28 8.99
CA ASN A 95 -25.98 -2.89 8.09
C ASN A 95 -27.18 -3.84 8.21
N THR A 96 -26.95 -5.14 8.39
CA THR A 96 -28.02 -6.12 8.64
C THR A 96 -28.77 -5.79 9.93
N GLY A 97 -28.06 -5.42 11.00
CA GLY A 97 -28.66 -4.96 12.25
C GLY A 97 -29.49 -3.68 12.09
N LYS A 98 -28.96 -2.68 11.36
CA LYS A 98 -29.68 -1.43 11.04
C LYS A 98 -30.96 -1.69 10.23
N ILE A 99 -30.86 -2.50 9.18
CA ILE A 99 -32.00 -2.94 8.36
C ILE A 99 -33.06 -3.61 9.23
N GLY A 100 -32.66 -4.49 10.14
CA GLY A 100 -33.58 -5.16 11.06
C GLY A 100 -34.33 -4.18 11.99
N LYS A 101 -33.63 -3.16 12.52
CA LYS A 101 -34.25 -2.12 13.35
C LYS A 101 -35.21 -1.23 12.53
N LEU A 102 -34.74 -0.72 11.39
CA LEU A 102 -35.51 0.17 10.53
C LEU A 102 -36.77 -0.52 9.97
N ARG A 103 -36.69 -1.82 9.66
CA ARG A 103 -37.87 -2.61 9.27
C ARG A 103 -38.93 -2.65 10.36
N LYS A 104 -38.55 -2.91 11.62
CA LYS A 104 -39.48 -2.92 12.76
C LYS A 104 -40.09 -1.55 13.03
N GLU A 105 -39.29 -0.50 12.93
CA GLU A 105 -39.76 0.88 13.10
C GLU A 105 -40.75 1.27 11.99
N LEU A 106 -40.43 0.93 10.73
CA LEU A 106 -41.30 1.18 9.59
C LEU A 106 -42.62 0.41 9.67
N GLU A 107 -42.59 -0.84 10.13
CA GLU A 107 -43.78 -1.67 10.36
C GLU A 107 -44.70 -1.02 11.39
N LYS A 108 -44.17 -0.64 12.55
CA LYS A 108 -44.92 0.07 13.59
C LYS A 108 -45.49 1.40 13.08
N LEU A 109 -44.68 2.19 12.37
CA LEU A 109 -45.10 3.50 11.84
C LEU A 109 -46.23 3.35 10.82
N LYS A 110 -46.16 2.33 9.95
CA LYS A 110 -47.22 2.00 8.98
C LYS A 110 -48.50 1.54 9.66
N GLU A 111 -48.41 0.70 10.70
CA GLU A 111 -49.58 0.30 11.48
C GLU A 111 -50.24 1.47 12.18
N ASP A 112 -49.47 2.32 12.87
CA ASP A 112 -49.97 3.51 13.55
C ASP A 112 -50.63 4.48 12.57
N TYR A 113 -50.00 4.67 11.41
CA TYR A 113 -50.55 5.48 10.33
C TYR A 113 -51.86 4.88 9.80
N ALA A 114 -51.91 3.58 9.52
CA ALA A 114 -53.10 2.89 9.06
C ALA A 114 -54.27 3.02 10.05
N ARG A 115 -54.04 2.75 11.35
CA ARG A 115 -55.03 2.92 12.42
C ARG A 115 -55.57 4.35 12.48
N MET A 116 -54.71 5.34 12.31
CA MET A 116 -55.09 6.75 12.31
C MET A 116 -55.92 7.13 11.06
N ILE A 117 -55.57 6.63 9.89
CA ILE A 117 -56.34 6.83 8.65
C ILE A 117 -57.71 6.17 8.74
N GLU A 118 -57.77 4.93 9.23
CA GLU A 118 -59.02 4.18 9.43
C GLU A 118 -59.96 4.92 10.39
N LYS A 119 -59.47 5.34 11.57
CA LYS A 119 -60.26 6.14 12.52
C LYS A 119 -60.76 7.44 11.88
N SER A 120 -59.91 8.13 11.13
CA SER A 120 -60.28 9.36 10.41
C SER A 120 -61.33 9.11 9.31
N TYR A 121 -61.37 7.91 8.73
CA TYR A 121 -62.36 7.53 7.72
C TYR A 121 -63.69 7.16 8.37
N LYS A 122 -63.68 6.33 9.42
CA LYS A 122 -64.89 5.99 10.20
C LYS A 122 -65.56 7.24 10.79
N SER A 123 -64.79 8.23 11.21
CA SER A 123 -65.32 9.50 11.72
C SER A 123 -65.85 10.46 10.63
N LYS A 124 -65.62 10.21 9.33
CA LYS A 124 -66.14 11.05 8.24
C LYS A 124 -67.65 10.86 8.01
N SER A 125 -68.22 9.73 8.41
CA SER A 125 -69.59 9.33 8.04
C SER A 125 -70.71 9.97 8.89
N GLN A 126 -70.43 10.61 10.02
CA GLN A 126 -71.47 11.06 10.96
C GLN A 126 -71.59 12.58 11.16
N GLN A 127 -70.56 13.38 10.81
CA GLN A 127 -70.67 14.85 10.82
C GLN A 127 -69.51 15.45 9.99
N SER A 128 -69.84 16.23 8.96
CA SER A 128 -68.86 16.97 8.16
C SER A 128 -67.88 17.73 9.07
N ARG A 129 -66.59 17.78 8.73
CA ARG A 129 -65.57 18.56 9.48
C ARG A 129 -66.01 20.00 9.73
N VAL A 130 -66.76 20.55 8.79
CA VAL A 130 -67.38 21.87 8.89
C VAL A 130 -68.46 21.88 9.98
N MET A 131 -69.32 20.86 10.03
CA MET A 131 -70.33 20.68 11.09
C MET A 131 -69.70 20.47 12.48
N PHE A 132 -68.56 19.80 12.58
CA PHE A 132 -67.80 19.69 13.83
C PHE A 132 -67.26 21.05 14.32
N LEU A 133 -66.84 21.92 13.40
CA LEU A 133 -66.41 23.28 13.75
C LEU A 133 -67.61 24.17 14.09
N LEU A 134 -68.71 24.08 13.33
CA LEU A 134 -69.92 24.89 13.51
C LEU A 134 -70.78 24.48 14.72
N SER A 135 -70.70 23.23 15.18
CA SER A 135 -71.36 22.73 16.41
C SER A 135 -70.64 23.15 17.71
N SER A 136 -69.81 24.20 17.66
CA SER A 136 -69.10 24.70 18.84
C SER A 136 -69.98 25.68 19.63
N LYS A 137 -69.95 25.61 20.96
CA LYS A 137 -70.73 26.49 21.85
C LYS A 137 -70.18 27.91 21.94
N SER A 138 -68.92 28.13 21.53
CA SER A 138 -68.26 29.46 21.53
C SER A 138 -67.16 29.56 20.48
N PHE A 139 -66.80 30.78 20.11
CA PHE A 139 -65.69 31.06 19.17
C PHE A 139 -64.36 30.49 19.66
N LEU A 140 -64.04 30.63 20.96
CA LEU A 140 -62.84 30.06 21.55
C LEU A 140 -62.79 28.53 21.42
N GLN A 141 -63.93 27.84 21.56
CA GLN A 141 -64.02 26.40 21.38
C GLN A 141 -63.81 26.01 19.89
N ALA A 142 -64.41 26.75 18.96
CA ALA A 142 -64.22 26.55 17.53
C ALA A 142 -62.75 26.73 17.10
N TYR A 143 -62.09 27.79 17.59
CA TYR A 143 -60.68 28.06 17.35
C TYR A 143 -59.77 26.94 17.87
N LYS A 144 -60.00 26.45 19.10
CA LYS A 144 -59.25 25.31 19.66
C LYS A 144 -59.45 24.04 18.83
N ARG A 145 -60.68 23.72 18.41
CA ARG A 145 -60.97 22.58 17.52
C ARG A 145 -60.23 22.71 16.19
N LEU A 146 -60.20 23.90 15.60
CA LEU A 146 -59.45 24.18 14.37
C LEU A 146 -57.93 23.98 14.55
N GLN A 147 -57.36 24.45 15.65
CA GLN A 147 -55.93 24.23 15.96
C GLN A 147 -55.60 22.74 16.12
N TYR A 148 -56.44 21.97 16.81
CA TYR A 148 -56.24 20.51 16.93
C TYR A 148 -56.36 19.80 15.59
N MET A 149 -57.29 20.19 14.73
CA MET A 149 -57.39 19.65 13.38
C MET A 149 -56.16 19.96 12.53
N LYS A 150 -55.60 21.18 12.65
CA LYS A 150 -54.35 21.57 12.00
C LYS A 150 -53.18 20.73 12.52
N GLN A 151 -53.03 20.60 13.84
CA GLN A 151 -52.00 19.78 14.46
C GLN A 151 -52.08 18.31 14.01
N TYR A 152 -53.28 17.74 13.99
CA TYR A 152 -53.52 16.37 13.52
C TYR A 152 -53.15 16.19 12.04
N THR A 153 -53.51 17.14 11.19
CA THR A 153 -53.16 17.12 9.76
C THR A 153 -51.65 17.23 9.55
N ASN A 154 -50.99 18.08 10.33
CA ASN A 154 -49.53 18.23 10.30
C ASN A 154 -48.84 16.93 10.76
N TYR A 155 -49.30 16.32 11.86
CA TYR A 155 -48.77 15.06 12.35
C TYR A 155 -48.93 13.92 11.31
N ARG A 156 -50.11 13.84 10.67
CA ARG A 156 -50.35 12.91 9.54
C ARG A 156 -49.38 13.11 8.40
N LYS A 157 -49.13 14.36 8.01
CA LYS A 157 -48.18 14.69 6.94
C LYS A 157 -46.76 14.27 7.35
N GLN A 158 -46.33 14.59 8.57
CA GLN A 158 -45.03 14.21 9.10
C GLN A 158 -44.82 12.70 9.11
N GLN A 159 -45.78 11.91 9.60
CA GLN A 159 -45.69 10.46 9.57
C GLN A 159 -45.60 9.90 8.14
N GLY A 160 -46.35 10.47 7.19
CA GLY A 160 -46.24 10.07 5.77
C GLY A 160 -44.86 10.33 5.18
N GLU A 161 -44.27 11.49 5.45
CA GLU A 161 -42.90 11.82 5.02
C GLU A 161 -41.85 10.94 5.70
N GLU A 162 -42.02 10.62 6.99
CA GLU A 162 -41.13 9.74 7.73
C GLU A 162 -41.17 8.30 7.20
N ILE A 163 -42.37 7.76 6.91
CA ILE A 163 -42.52 6.44 6.25
C ILE A 163 -41.80 6.44 4.91
N LYS A 164 -41.95 7.51 4.11
CA LYS A 164 -41.31 7.63 2.80
C LYS A 164 -39.78 7.66 2.93
N ALA A 165 -39.24 8.51 3.79
CA ALA A 165 -37.80 8.63 4.03
C ALA A 165 -37.20 7.31 4.53
N ASN A 166 -37.81 6.69 5.55
CA ASN A 166 -37.34 5.42 6.10
C ASN A 166 -37.45 4.27 5.08
N THR A 167 -38.46 4.29 4.20
CA THR A 167 -38.56 3.31 3.11
C THR A 167 -37.43 3.49 2.09
N GLN A 168 -37.09 4.73 1.73
CA GLN A 168 -35.99 5.03 0.81
C GLN A 168 -34.64 4.62 1.42
N GLU A 169 -34.36 5.00 2.67
CA GLU A 169 -33.14 4.59 3.37
C GLU A 169 -33.02 3.06 3.45
N LEU A 170 -34.12 2.38 3.75
CA LEU A 170 -34.16 0.92 3.78
C LEU A 170 -33.83 0.30 2.41
N GLN A 171 -34.36 0.86 1.32
CA GLN A 171 -34.06 0.41 -0.04
C GLN A 171 -32.58 0.57 -0.37
N GLU A 172 -31.99 1.73 -0.08
CA GLU A 172 -30.57 2.02 -0.28
C GLU A 172 -29.67 1.08 0.54
N LEU A 173 -30.01 0.86 1.81
CA LEU A 173 -29.28 -0.06 2.68
C LEU A 173 -29.34 -1.51 2.17
N ASN A 174 -30.51 -1.98 1.71
CA ASN A 174 -30.62 -3.32 1.13
C ASN A 174 -29.79 -3.44 -0.15
N ALA A 175 -29.84 -2.45 -1.05
CA ALA A 175 -29.04 -2.46 -2.28
C ALA A 175 -27.53 -2.48 -1.97
N ARG A 176 -27.07 -1.65 -1.02
CA ARG A 176 -25.67 -1.65 -0.56
C ARG A 176 -25.28 -2.98 0.07
N LEU A 177 -26.16 -3.60 0.86
CA LEU A 177 -25.91 -4.90 1.49
C LEU A 177 -25.69 -6.00 0.45
N VAL A 178 -26.48 -6.03 -0.63
CA VAL A 178 -26.32 -6.98 -1.74
C VAL A 178 -24.94 -6.80 -2.39
N GLN A 179 -24.58 -5.56 -2.73
CA GLN A 179 -23.27 -5.26 -3.32
C GLN A 179 -22.10 -5.67 -2.41
N GLN A 180 -22.19 -5.40 -1.11
CA GLN A 180 -21.16 -5.79 -0.13
C GLN A 180 -21.01 -7.32 -0.02
N LYS A 181 -22.12 -8.06 -0.03
CA LYS A 181 -22.10 -9.54 -0.02
C LYS A 181 -21.45 -10.10 -1.28
N GLU A 182 -21.85 -9.63 -2.47
CA GLU A 182 -21.25 -10.06 -3.72
C GLU A 182 -19.74 -9.75 -3.79
N GLN A 183 -19.31 -8.59 -3.29
CA GLN A 183 -17.90 -8.24 -3.23
C GLN A 183 -17.14 -9.17 -2.28
N LYS A 184 -17.70 -9.47 -1.10
CA LYS A 184 -17.11 -10.40 -0.14
C LYS A 184 -16.98 -11.80 -0.73
N ASP A 185 -18.00 -12.29 -1.42
CA ASP A 185 -17.99 -13.62 -2.03
C ASP A 185 -16.96 -13.72 -3.16
N ARG A 186 -16.83 -12.66 -3.98
CA ARG A 186 -15.76 -12.55 -4.99
C ARG A 186 -14.37 -12.62 -4.35
N LEU A 187 -14.14 -11.89 -3.26
CA LEU A 187 -12.86 -11.91 -2.53
C LEU A 187 -12.54 -13.28 -1.95
N ILE A 188 -13.54 -13.97 -1.39
CA ILE A 188 -13.36 -15.32 -0.84
C ILE A 188 -13.04 -16.32 -1.96
N ALA A 189 -13.76 -16.26 -3.08
CA ALA A 189 -13.52 -17.13 -4.23
C ALA A 189 -12.10 -16.93 -4.79
N GLU A 190 -11.65 -15.69 -4.92
CA GLU A 190 -10.29 -15.39 -5.34
C GLU A 190 -9.24 -15.88 -4.33
N ASN A 191 -9.44 -15.63 -3.03
CA ASN A 191 -8.54 -16.08 -1.98
C ASN A 191 -8.37 -17.61 -1.98
N ARG A 192 -9.45 -18.36 -2.25
CA ARG A 192 -9.40 -19.83 -2.40
C ARG A 192 -8.50 -20.25 -3.56
N LYS A 193 -8.60 -19.59 -4.73
CA LYS A 193 -7.72 -19.85 -5.88
C LYS A 193 -6.26 -19.55 -5.55
N THR A 194 -6.00 -18.39 -4.92
CA THR A 194 -4.65 -17.99 -4.49
C THR A 194 -4.04 -18.99 -3.50
N ARG A 195 -4.83 -19.51 -2.55
CA ARG A 195 -4.39 -20.55 -1.61
C ARG A 195 -4.04 -21.86 -2.30
N ALA A 196 -4.83 -22.29 -3.29
CA ALA A 196 -4.53 -23.51 -4.04
C ALA A 196 -3.19 -23.40 -4.80
N GLU A 197 -2.93 -22.25 -5.43
CA GLU A 197 -1.64 -22.00 -6.10
C GLU A 197 -0.47 -21.89 -5.10
N LEU A 198 -0.71 -21.28 -3.93
CA LEU A 198 0.28 -21.23 -2.84
C LEU A 198 0.69 -22.64 -2.39
N GLU A 199 -0.25 -23.56 -2.22
CA GLU A 199 0.03 -24.93 -1.82
C GLU A 199 0.84 -25.68 -2.89
N LYS A 200 0.55 -25.47 -4.18
CA LYS A 200 1.37 -26.01 -5.27
C LYS A 200 2.82 -25.49 -5.24
N ASN A 201 2.99 -24.18 -5.00
CA ASN A 201 4.31 -23.58 -4.87
C ASN A 201 5.05 -24.09 -3.62
N ARG A 202 4.37 -24.25 -2.49
CA ARG A 202 4.94 -24.84 -1.26
C ARG A 202 5.40 -26.28 -1.46
N LYS A 203 4.60 -27.11 -2.13
CA LYS A 203 5.00 -28.49 -2.46
C LYS A 203 6.26 -28.52 -3.33
N SER A 204 6.33 -27.62 -4.32
CA SER A 204 7.50 -27.50 -5.22
C SER A 204 8.74 -26.97 -4.49
N GLN A 205 8.56 -26.02 -3.58
CA GLN A 205 9.62 -25.52 -2.70
C GLN A 205 10.13 -26.65 -1.79
N GLN A 206 9.24 -27.46 -1.20
CA GLN A 206 9.60 -28.55 -0.30
C GLN A 206 10.47 -29.61 -0.99
N THR A 207 10.14 -30.00 -2.23
CA THR A 207 10.94 -30.98 -2.98
C THR A 207 12.33 -30.45 -3.31
N LEU A 208 12.46 -29.19 -3.73
CA LEU A 208 13.74 -28.56 -4.00
C LEU A 208 14.56 -28.36 -2.72
N MET A 209 13.91 -27.98 -1.61
CA MET A 209 14.55 -27.84 -0.30
C MET A 209 15.09 -29.17 0.22
N ALA A 210 14.41 -30.29 -0.03
CA ALA A 210 14.93 -31.61 0.31
C ALA A 210 16.25 -31.91 -0.41
N THR A 211 16.38 -31.51 -1.68
CA THR A 211 17.62 -31.63 -2.46
C THR A 211 18.73 -30.74 -1.89
N ILE A 212 18.41 -29.51 -1.49
CA ILE A 212 19.37 -28.59 -0.88
C ILE A 212 19.86 -29.10 0.47
N LYS A 213 18.95 -29.59 1.31
CA LYS A 213 19.30 -30.14 2.63
C LYS A 213 20.26 -31.33 2.53
N LYS A 214 20.08 -32.20 1.53
CA LYS A 214 21.02 -33.31 1.26
C LYS A 214 22.43 -32.86 0.88
N ARG A 215 22.56 -31.67 0.28
CA ARG A 215 23.85 -31.10 -0.19
C ARG A 215 24.19 -29.78 0.50
N GLU A 216 23.75 -29.62 1.75
CA GLU A 216 23.83 -28.33 2.44
C GLU A 216 25.27 -27.82 2.56
N GLY A 217 26.23 -28.70 2.86
CA GLY A 217 27.65 -28.35 2.96
C GLY A 217 28.25 -27.78 1.67
N GLU A 218 27.90 -28.36 0.52
CA GLU A 218 28.34 -27.87 -0.80
C GLU A 218 27.79 -26.48 -1.09
N PHE A 219 26.48 -26.30 -0.90
CA PHE A 219 25.83 -25.00 -1.12
C PHE A 219 26.33 -23.95 -0.14
N ALA A 220 26.54 -24.30 1.14
CA ALA A 220 27.11 -23.40 2.13
C ALA A 220 28.52 -22.92 1.72
N SER A 221 29.37 -23.83 1.23
CA SER A 221 30.70 -23.49 0.71
C SER A 221 30.63 -22.55 -0.50
N GLN A 222 29.76 -22.85 -1.47
CA GLN A 222 29.53 -21.99 -2.64
C GLN A 222 29.06 -20.59 -2.25
N ILE A 223 28.16 -20.48 -1.27
CA ILE A 223 27.65 -19.20 -0.78
C ILE A 223 28.76 -18.41 -0.08
N ARG A 224 29.57 -19.05 0.78
CA ARG A 224 30.72 -18.38 1.44
C ARG A 224 31.72 -17.86 0.43
N LYS A 225 32.04 -18.63 -0.61
CA LYS A 225 32.92 -18.19 -1.71
C LYS A 225 32.37 -16.96 -2.42
N LYS A 226 31.08 -16.98 -2.80
CA LYS A 226 30.41 -15.83 -3.41
C LYS A 226 30.40 -14.60 -2.49
N GLN A 227 30.15 -14.80 -1.20
CA GLN A 227 30.20 -13.70 -0.23
C GLN A 227 31.60 -13.08 -0.16
N SER A 228 32.66 -13.88 -0.16
CA SER A 228 34.03 -13.37 -0.20
C SER A 228 34.34 -12.57 -1.48
N GLU A 229 33.78 -12.97 -2.63
CA GLU A 229 33.89 -12.21 -3.89
C GLU A 229 33.16 -10.86 -3.78
N ILE A 230 31.94 -10.86 -3.22
CA ILE A 230 31.15 -9.64 -2.96
C ILE A 230 31.89 -8.69 -2.01
N ASP A 231 32.44 -9.20 -0.91
CA ASP A 231 33.20 -8.40 0.05
C ASP A 231 34.46 -7.77 -0.61
N GLY A 232 35.05 -8.46 -1.58
CA GLY A 232 36.13 -7.92 -2.42
C GLY A 232 35.69 -6.74 -3.29
N ILE A 233 34.53 -6.86 -3.93
CA ILE A 233 33.91 -5.79 -4.73
C ILE A 233 33.57 -4.60 -3.85
N ASP A 234 32.99 -4.83 -2.67
CA ASP A 234 32.61 -3.77 -1.74
C ASP A 234 33.82 -2.99 -1.21
N ARG A 235 34.94 -3.68 -0.91
CA ARG A 235 36.22 -3.00 -0.59
C ARG A 235 36.73 -2.14 -1.73
N ALA A 236 36.57 -2.57 -2.98
CA ALA A 236 36.94 -1.77 -4.14
C ALA A 236 36.04 -0.53 -4.27
N ILE A 237 34.74 -0.66 -4.00
CA ILE A 237 33.79 0.47 -3.96
C ILE A 237 34.16 1.48 -2.87
N ASP A 238 34.40 1.01 -1.64
CA ASP A 238 34.81 1.89 -0.54
C ASP A 238 36.12 2.65 -0.87
N LYS A 239 37.06 1.99 -1.56
CA LYS A 239 38.29 2.64 -2.04
C LYS A 239 37.99 3.73 -3.09
N MET A 240 37.15 3.43 -4.08
CA MET A 240 36.74 4.40 -5.10
C MET A 240 36.03 5.63 -4.49
N ILE A 241 35.20 5.43 -3.47
CA ILE A 241 34.54 6.52 -2.73
C ILE A 241 35.58 7.43 -2.08
N ARG A 242 36.51 6.86 -1.30
CA ARG A 242 37.57 7.65 -0.63
C ARG A 242 38.45 8.41 -1.62
N GLU A 243 38.77 7.79 -2.76
CA GLU A 243 39.51 8.45 -3.84
C GLU A 243 38.70 9.57 -4.48
N SER A 244 37.39 9.37 -4.70
CA SER A 244 36.49 10.42 -5.18
C SER A 244 36.39 11.61 -4.21
N ILE A 245 36.26 11.34 -2.90
CA ILE A 245 36.28 12.36 -1.85
C ILE A 245 37.60 13.12 -1.85
N ALA A 246 38.73 12.41 -1.86
CA ALA A 246 40.05 13.03 -1.85
C ALA A 246 40.29 13.92 -3.07
N LYS A 247 39.88 13.48 -4.27
CA LYS A 247 39.98 14.28 -5.52
C LYS A 247 39.14 15.55 -5.42
N ALA A 248 37.86 15.43 -5.05
CA ALA A 248 36.97 16.59 -4.90
C ALA A 248 37.45 17.56 -3.81
N ASN A 249 37.99 17.06 -2.71
CA ASN A 249 38.50 17.88 -1.63
C ASN A 249 39.80 18.59 -1.99
N LYS A 250 40.68 17.96 -2.77
CA LYS A 250 41.92 18.57 -3.26
C LYS A 250 41.64 19.82 -4.10
N GLU A 251 40.61 19.78 -4.94
CA GLU A 251 40.14 20.94 -5.72
C GLU A 251 39.63 22.09 -4.81
N SER A 252 39.20 21.78 -3.59
CA SER A 252 38.71 22.75 -2.59
C SER A 252 39.72 23.09 -1.47
N GLY A 253 40.97 22.63 -1.59
CA GLY A 253 42.05 22.84 -0.61
C GLY A 253 41.92 22.05 0.70
N SER A 254 41.10 21.00 0.75
CA SER A 254 40.92 20.14 1.94
C SER A 254 41.70 18.83 1.82
N THR A 255 42.24 18.34 2.94
CA THR A 255 42.99 17.07 3.03
C THR A 255 42.13 15.89 3.51
N SER A 256 40.85 16.13 3.86
CA SER A 256 39.95 15.05 4.30
C SER A 256 39.74 14.01 3.21
N ARG A 257 39.75 12.72 3.60
CA ARG A 257 39.47 11.58 2.70
C ARG A 257 38.16 10.84 3.03
N SER A 258 37.52 11.21 4.13
CA SER A 258 36.30 10.57 4.64
C SER A 258 35.07 11.46 4.56
N THR A 259 35.23 12.78 4.42
CA THR A 259 34.12 13.76 4.39
C THR A 259 34.28 14.74 3.25
N TYR A 260 33.20 15.04 2.52
CA TYR A 260 33.23 16.08 1.50
C TYR A 260 33.23 17.47 2.13
N LYS A 261 34.09 18.36 1.64
CA LYS A 261 33.94 19.80 1.86
C LYS A 261 32.88 20.32 0.89
N LEU A 262 31.78 20.82 1.42
CA LEU A 262 30.66 21.29 0.62
C LEU A 262 30.81 22.77 0.26
N THR A 263 30.37 23.12 -0.94
CA THR A 263 30.09 24.50 -1.34
C THR A 263 28.65 24.85 -0.93
N PRO A 264 28.27 26.12 -0.82
CA PRO A 264 26.89 26.49 -0.50
C PRO A 264 25.84 25.84 -1.41
N ALA A 265 26.15 25.72 -2.70
CA ALA A 265 25.28 25.02 -3.65
C ALA A 265 25.19 23.50 -3.38
N ALA A 266 26.28 22.87 -2.96
CA ALA A 266 26.30 21.45 -2.61
C ALA A 266 25.60 21.17 -1.26
N GLU A 267 25.66 22.10 -0.31
CA GLU A 267 24.89 22.05 0.95
C GLU A 267 23.38 22.15 0.68
N ALA A 268 22.97 23.09 -0.17
CA ALA A 268 21.57 23.22 -0.58
C ALA A 268 21.07 21.92 -1.25
N LEU A 269 21.89 21.33 -2.14
CA LEU A 269 21.56 20.06 -2.78
C LEU A 269 21.43 18.89 -1.78
N ALA A 270 22.33 18.79 -0.80
CA ALA A 270 22.27 17.78 0.26
C ALA A 270 21.02 17.95 1.14
N ALA A 271 20.66 19.19 1.46
CA ALA A 271 19.45 19.50 2.21
C ALA A 271 18.20 19.06 1.43
N ASP A 272 18.15 19.35 0.13
CA ASP A 272 17.03 18.93 -0.73
C ASP A 272 16.97 17.42 -0.94
N PHE A 273 18.11 16.74 -1.05
CA PHE A 273 18.18 15.28 -1.05
C PHE A 273 17.59 14.71 0.24
N THR A 274 17.96 15.27 1.40
CA THR A 274 17.47 14.85 2.71
C THR A 274 15.96 15.10 2.90
N LYS A 275 15.43 16.21 2.39
CA LYS A 275 13.98 16.51 2.40
C LYS A 275 13.15 15.47 1.64
N ASN A 276 13.74 14.81 0.64
CA ASN A 276 13.10 13.78 -0.16
C ASN A 276 13.33 12.35 0.37
N LYS A 277 13.86 12.19 1.58
CA LYS A 277 14.01 10.88 2.23
C LYS A 277 12.65 10.15 2.30
N GLY A 278 12.64 8.92 1.82
CA GLY A 278 11.46 8.06 1.73
C GLY A 278 10.56 8.34 0.52
N LYS A 279 10.94 9.30 -0.34
CA LYS A 279 10.18 9.73 -1.53
C LYS A 279 11.01 9.68 -2.81
N LEU A 280 12.27 9.25 -2.75
CA LEU A 280 13.10 9.16 -3.94
C LEU A 280 12.55 8.09 -4.90
N PRO A 281 12.59 8.33 -6.23
CA PRO A 281 12.19 7.36 -7.22
C PRO A 281 13.12 6.14 -7.22
N TRP A 282 12.62 5.04 -7.76
CA TRP A 282 13.39 3.81 -7.89
C TRP A 282 14.55 3.96 -8.89
N PRO A 283 15.72 3.36 -8.61
CA PRO A 283 16.90 3.43 -9.48
C PRO A 283 16.76 2.61 -10.77
N VAL A 284 15.61 1.97 -10.99
CA VAL A 284 15.20 1.28 -12.22
C VAL A 284 13.73 1.61 -12.49
N LYS A 285 13.27 1.47 -13.74
CA LYS A 285 11.85 1.71 -14.10
C LYS A 285 10.90 0.72 -13.43
N SER A 286 11.31 -0.55 -13.38
CA SER A 286 10.57 -1.64 -12.75
C SER A 286 11.55 -2.65 -12.19
N GLY A 287 11.33 -3.11 -10.96
CA GLY A 287 12.21 -4.12 -10.36
C GLY A 287 11.71 -4.63 -9.02
N ILE A 288 12.30 -5.72 -8.56
CA ILE A 288 11.98 -6.38 -7.30
C ILE A 288 13.23 -6.45 -6.44
N VAL A 289 13.13 -6.07 -5.16
CA VAL A 289 14.24 -6.20 -4.22
C VAL A 289 14.45 -7.68 -3.88
N THR A 290 15.61 -8.21 -4.24
CA THR A 290 15.99 -9.61 -3.95
C THR A 290 16.88 -9.72 -2.72
N MET A 291 17.63 -8.67 -2.39
CA MET A 291 18.47 -8.63 -1.19
C MET A 291 18.46 -7.23 -0.58
N ARG A 292 18.12 -7.15 0.71
CA ARG A 292 18.12 -5.90 1.49
C ARG A 292 19.50 -5.59 2.07
N PHE A 293 19.66 -4.39 2.61
CA PHE A 293 20.87 -3.93 3.27
C PHE A 293 21.14 -4.68 4.58
N GLY A 294 22.42 -4.86 4.90
CA GLY A 294 22.91 -5.39 6.17
C GLY A 294 23.18 -6.90 6.17
N LYS A 295 23.53 -7.39 7.36
CA LYS A 295 23.86 -8.80 7.61
C LYS A 295 22.58 -9.59 7.87
N GLN A 296 22.35 -10.62 7.07
CA GLN A 296 21.15 -11.46 7.14
C GLN A 296 21.48 -12.92 6.83
N PRO A 297 20.72 -13.90 7.35
CA PRO A 297 20.86 -15.28 6.91
C PRO A 297 20.52 -15.40 5.43
N HIS A 298 21.23 -16.25 4.68
CA HIS A 298 20.93 -16.48 3.27
C HIS A 298 19.48 -17.02 3.14
N PRO A 299 18.68 -16.55 2.15
CA PRO A 299 17.25 -16.88 2.05
C PRO A 299 16.92 -18.38 1.99
N VAL A 300 17.86 -19.14 1.45
CA VAL A 300 17.75 -20.59 1.25
C VAL A 300 18.55 -21.39 2.30
N VAL A 301 19.87 -21.20 2.37
CA VAL A 301 20.76 -21.84 3.34
C VAL A 301 20.95 -20.95 4.57
N LYS A 302 19.98 -20.98 5.49
CA LYS A 302 19.94 -20.08 6.66
C LYS A 302 21.15 -20.21 7.61
N SER A 303 21.91 -21.30 7.54
CA SER A 303 23.14 -21.53 8.30
C SER A 303 24.31 -20.63 7.89
N VAL A 304 24.25 -19.97 6.73
CA VAL A 304 25.27 -19.03 6.25
C VAL A 304 24.74 -17.59 6.33
N MET A 305 25.49 -16.72 6.99
CA MET A 305 25.22 -15.29 7.02
C MET A 305 25.83 -14.62 5.78
N VAL A 306 25.03 -13.79 5.11
CA VAL A 306 25.44 -12.94 4.00
C VAL A 306 25.36 -11.48 4.42
N ASN A 307 26.22 -10.63 3.87
CA ASN A 307 26.19 -9.20 4.10
C ASN A 307 26.02 -8.48 2.77
N ASN A 308 25.21 -7.42 2.77
CA ASN A 308 24.95 -6.62 1.59
C ASN A 308 25.02 -5.14 1.95
N ASN A 309 25.94 -4.40 1.32
CA ASN A 309 26.20 -2.99 1.64
C ASN A 309 25.29 -2.01 0.90
N GLY A 310 24.27 -2.52 0.20
CA GLY A 310 23.23 -1.74 -0.45
C GLY A 310 21.96 -2.58 -0.61
N VAL A 311 21.31 -2.48 -1.77
CA VAL A 311 20.16 -3.31 -2.15
C VAL A 311 20.39 -3.92 -3.52
N ARG A 312 19.92 -5.16 -3.72
CA ARG A 312 19.90 -5.80 -5.03
C ARG A 312 18.49 -5.77 -5.59
N ILE A 313 18.37 -5.26 -6.81
CA ILE A 313 17.09 -5.06 -7.49
C ILE A 313 17.14 -5.82 -8.82
N ASP A 314 16.32 -6.86 -8.93
CA ASP A 314 16.15 -7.60 -10.17
C ASP A 314 15.18 -6.84 -11.08
N THR A 315 15.61 -6.57 -12.32
CA THR A 315 14.85 -5.84 -13.35
C THR A 315 14.78 -6.65 -14.64
N ASP A 316 14.08 -6.12 -15.65
CA ASP A 316 14.01 -6.73 -16.98
C ASP A 316 15.40 -6.86 -17.60
N GLN A 317 15.53 -7.78 -18.55
CA GLN A 317 16.70 -7.82 -19.41
C GLN A 317 16.86 -6.49 -20.16
N GLY A 318 18.07 -5.92 -20.13
CA GLY A 318 18.34 -4.59 -20.70
C GLY A 318 17.74 -3.43 -19.91
N GLY A 319 17.25 -3.68 -18.68
CA GLY A 319 16.73 -2.67 -17.78
C GLY A 319 17.72 -1.54 -17.57
N LYS A 320 17.22 -0.30 -17.58
CA LYS A 320 18.03 0.90 -17.45
C LYS A 320 18.12 1.35 -16.00
N ALA A 321 19.34 1.62 -15.55
CA ALA A 321 19.59 2.30 -14.30
C ALA A 321 19.29 3.79 -14.46
N ARG A 322 18.57 4.37 -13.50
CA ARG A 322 18.12 5.76 -13.49
C ARG A 322 18.62 6.48 -12.25
N ALA A 323 19.03 7.73 -12.39
CA ALA A 323 19.44 8.55 -11.27
C ALA A 323 18.26 8.79 -10.31
N VAL A 324 18.43 8.49 -9.02
CA VAL A 324 17.37 8.67 -8.03
C VAL A 324 17.15 10.13 -7.63
N PHE A 325 18.10 11.02 -7.94
CA PHE A 325 18.01 12.45 -7.63
C PHE A 325 18.94 13.25 -8.55
N ASN A 326 18.76 14.57 -8.61
CA ASN A 326 19.65 15.46 -9.32
C ASN A 326 21.04 15.51 -8.65
N GLY A 327 22.10 15.48 -9.45
CA GLY A 327 23.46 15.43 -8.93
C GLY A 327 24.52 15.55 -10.01
N THR A 328 25.77 15.30 -9.61
CA THR A 328 26.91 15.30 -10.54
C THR A 328 27.60 13.96 -10.50
N VAL A 329 27.92 13.41 -11.66
CA VAL A 329 28.64 12.14 -11.77
C VAL A 329 30.06 12.33 -11.26
N SER A 330 30.36 11.74 -10.10
CA SER A 330 31.66 11.89 -9.45
C SER A 330 32.69 10.89 -9.99
N GLU A 331 32.26 9.71 -10.42
CA GLU A 331 33.14 8.66 -10.91
C GLU A 331 32.38 7.68 -11.81
N VAL A 332 33.07 7.19 -12.85
CA VAL A 332 32.59 6.09 -13.72
C VAL A 332 33.74 5.14 -13.90
N GLN A 333 33.67 3.96 -13.27
CA GLN A 333 34.80 3.05 -13.24
C GLN A 333 34.37 1.58 -13.28
N ALA A 334 35.19 0.75 -13.92
CA ALA A 334 35.06 -0.70 -13.85
C ALA A 334 35.48 -1.18 -12.45
N VAL A 335 34.62 -1.93 -11.79
CA VAL A 335 34.90 -2.47 -10.45
C VAL A 335 35.54 -3.84 -10.59
N LYS A 336 36.71 -4.06 -9.99
CA LYS A 336 37.38 -5.37 -10.06
C LYS A 336 36.45 -6.47 -9.53
N GLY A 337 36.13 -7.45 -10.36
CA GLY A 337 35.21 -8.56 -10.02
C GLY A 337 33.74 -8.26 -10.29
N ALA A 338 33.38 -7.08 -10.78
CA ALA A 338 32.05 -6.71 -11.23
C ALA A 338 32.12 -5.95 -12.56
N ASN A 339 30.98 -5.46 -13.05
CA ASN A 339 30.93 -4.61 -14.24
C ASN A 339 31.21 -3.13 -13.89
N GLN A 340 30.76 -2.21 -14.72
CA GLN A 340 30.95 -0.78 -14.47
C GLN A 340 30.05 -0.30 -13.33
N ALA A 341 30.54 0.67 -12.56
CA ALA A 341 29.78 1.41 -11.58
C ALA A 341 29.79 2.90 -11.91
N VAL A 342 28.63 3.53 -11.74
CA VAL A 342 28.46 4.99 -11.83
C VAL A 342 28.19 5.51 -10.43
N MET A 343 28.93 6.54 -10.01
CA MET A 343 28.72 7.24 -8.76
C MET A 343 28.16 8.63 -9.04
N VAL A 344 27.03 8.95 -8.41
CA VAL A 344 26.39 10.27 -8.51
C VAL A 344 26.40 10.94 -7.13
N ARG A 345 26.92 12.17 -7.09
CA ARG A 345 27.03 12.99 -5.89
C ARG A 345 25.85 13.95 -5.78
N HIS A 346 25.24 13.98 -4.59
CA HIS A 346 24.11 14.83 -4.20
C HIS A 346 24.47 15.69 -2.98
N GLY A 347 25.59 16.41 -3.05
CA GLY A 347 26.18 17.11 -1.89
C GLY A 347 27.16 16.22 -1.14
N ASP A 348 26.87 15.88 0.12
CA ASP A 348 27.62 14.89 0.92
C ASP A 348 27.09 13.46 0.77
N TYR A 349 26.00 13.25 0.04
CA TYR A 349 25.48 11.92 -0.29
C TYR A 349 26.02 11.42 -1.64
N ILE A 350 26.23 10.11 -1.73
CA ILE A 350 26.64 9.42 -2.96
C ILE A 350 25.69 8.26 -3.23
N THR A 351 25.11 8.23 -4.42
CA THR A 351 24.38 7.06 -4.92
C THR A 351 25.24 6.30 -5.92
N ILE A 352 25.27 4.98 -5.81
CA ILE A 352 26.16 4.12 -6.61
C ILE A 352 25.31 3.09 -7.33
N TYR A 353 25.48 3.03 -8.65
CA TYR A 353 24.78 2.14 -9.55
C TYR A 353 25.81 1.15 -10.09
N ASN A 354 25.90 -0.02 -9.46
CA ASN A 354 26.88 -1.04 -9.79
C ASN A 354 26.26 -2.17 -10.61
N ASN A 355 27.10 -2.94 -11.29
CA ASN A 355 26.73 -4.01 -12.24
C ASN A 355 26.12 -3.47 -13.56
N LEU A 356 26.67 -2.37 -14.09
CA LEU A 356 26.25 -1.81 -15.37
C LEU A 356 27.08 -2.40 -16.52
N GLN A 357 26.42 -2.94 -17.55
CA GLN A 357 27.06 -3.43 -18.77
C GLN A 357 27.41 -2.29 -19.74
N LYS A 358 26.58 -1.25 -19.79
CA LYS A 358 26.81 -0.03 -20.57
C LYS A 358 26.55 1.18 -19.69
N VAL A 359 27.34 2.22 -19.88
CA VAL A 359 27.19 3.49 -19.17
C VAL A 359 26.93 4.61 -20.18
N TYR A 360 25.99 5.49 -19.87
CA TYR A 360 25.54 6.58 -20.76
C TYR A 360 26.09 7.96 -20.37
N VAL A 361 26.69 8.05 -19.18
CA VAL A 361 27.20 9.30 -18.61
C VAL A 361 28.70 9.24 -18.38
N LYS A 362 29.34 10.40 -18.28
CA LYS A 362 30.77 10.57 -18.03
C LYS A 362 30.98 11.32 -16.73
N ARG A 363 32.19 11.22 -16.18
CA ARG A 363 32.58 11.98 -14.99
C ARG A 363 32.41 13.49 -15.25
N GLY A 364 31.78 14.19 -14.31
CA GLY A 364 31.50 15.63 -14.40
C GLY A 364 30.11 15.97 -14.93
N ASP A 365 29.40 15.02 -15.56
CA ASP A 365 28.07 15.26 -16.09
C ASP A 365 27.08 15.58 -14.96
N LYS A 366 26.23 16.59 -15.19
CA LYS A 366 25.06 16.85 -14.33
C LYS A 366 23.94 15.92 -14.77
N VAL A 367 23.40 15.17 -13.82
CA VAL A 367 22.26 14.28 -14.04
C VAL A 367 21.02 14.81 -13.35
N THR A 368 19.86 14.61 -13.98
CA THR A 368 18.55 14.92 -13.41
C THR A 368 17.88 13.67 -12.85
N THR A 369 16.89 13.88 -11.98
CA THR A 369 16.10 12.79 -11.40
C THR A 369 15.42 11.97 -12.50
N GLU A 370 15.46 10.64 -12.37
CA GLU A 370 15.01 9.63 -13.33
C GLU A 370 15.78 9.56 -14.66
N GLN A 371 16.83 10.36 -14.86
CA GLN A 371 17.67 10.26 -16.06
C GLN A 371 18.34 8.89 -16.15
N GLU A 372 18.29 8.27 -17.34
CA GLU A 372 18.98 7.00 -17.61
C GLU A 372 20.50 7.21 -17.62
N ILE A 373 21.21 6.43 -16.81
CA ILE A 373 22.68 6.54 -16.64
C ILE A 373 23.43 5.30 -17.09
N GLY A 374 22.73 4.19 -17.35
CA GLY A 374 23.34 2.98 -17.88
C GLY A 374 22.36 1.82 -18.03
N GLU A 375 22.87 0.71 -18.55
CA GLU A 375 22.16 -0.55 -18.75
C GLU A 375 22.67 -1.60 -17.76
N VAL A 376 21.76 -2.22 -17.02
CA VAL A 376 22.10 -3.23 -16.00
C VAL A 376 22.53 -4.53 -16.68
N ALA A 377 23.62 -5.13 -16.22
CA ALA A 377 24.15 -6.36 -16.79
C ALA A 377 23.31 -7.59 -16.40
N THR A 378 23.05 -8.45 -17.39
CA THR A 378 22.46 -9.76 -17.17
C THR A 378 23.54 -10.80 -16.87
N SER A 379 23.43 -11.46 -15.73
CA SER A 379 24.33 -12.54 -15.32
C SER A 379 24.14 -13.76 -16.24
N ARG A 380 25.23 -14.23 -16.87
CA ARG A 380 25.21 -15.43 -17.72
C ARG A 380 24.91 -16.72 -16.94
N SER A 381 25.27 -16.76 -15.65
CA SER A 381 25.13 -17.96 -14.81
C SER A 381 23.80 -18.07 -14.09
N THR A 382 23.13 -16.95 -13.82
CA THR A 382 21.82 -16.93 -13.13
C THR A 382 20.66 -16.50 -14.03
N GLY A 383 20.96 -15.88 -15.17
CA GLY A 383 19.99 -15.26 -16.06
C GLY A 383 19.41 -13.95 -15.54
N LYS A 384 19.68 -13.58 -14.28
CA LYS A 384 19.11 -12.40 -13.61
C LYS A 384 19.81 -11.11 -14.06
N THR A 385 19.04 -10.06 -14.27
CA THR A 385 19.52 -8.69 -14.49
C THR A 385 19.37 -7.93 -13.19
N THR A 386 20.45 -7.83 -12.42
CA THR A 386 20.39 -7.33 -11.04
C THR A 386 21.21 -6.05 -10.90
N LEU A 387 20.57 -4.95 -10.55
CA LEU A 387 21.25 -3.72 -10.16
C LEU A 387 21.69 -3.86 -8.70
N HIS A 388 22.97 -3.58 -8.40
CA HIS A 388 23.41 -3.37 -7.03
C HIS A 388 23.45 -1.87 -6.77
N PHE A 389 22.46 -1.39 -6.00
CA PHE A 389 22.29 0.02 -5.67
C PHE A 389 22.79 0.28 -4.26
N LEU A 390 23.72 1.22 -4.09
CA LEU A 390 24.27 1.59 -2.79
C LEU A 390 24.04 3.07 -2.53
N LEU A 391 23.90 3.42 -1.25
CA LEU A 391 23.80 4.79 -0.79
C LEU A 391 24.82 5.02 0.32
N TYR A 392 25.56 6.12 0.21
CA TYR A 392 26.53 6.54 1.20
C TYR A 392 26.27 7.99 1.60
N LYS A 393 26.59 8.31 2.85
CA LYS A 393 26.78 9.68 3.33
C LYS A 393 28.27 9.83 3.63
N ASN A 394 28.96 10.59 2.80
CA ASN A 394 30.41 10.60 2.72
C ASN A 394 30.97 9.17 2.53
N ASP A 395 31.74 8.65 3.47
CA ASP A 395 32.23 7.27 3.47
C ASP A 395 31.37 6.29 4.29
N GLN A 396 30.30 6.76 4.93
CA GLN A 396 29.40 5.94 5.73
C GLN A 396 28.31 5.29 4.86
N LYS A 397 28.18 3.97 4.97
CA LYS A 397 27.14 3.16 4.31
C LYS A 397 25.76 3.47 4.91
N MET A 398 24.76 3.66 4.06
CA MET A 398 23.38 3.94 4.45
C MET A 398 22.44 2.90 3.85
N ASP A 399 21.37 2.57 4.55
CA ASP A 399 20.32 1.69 4.02
C ASP A 399 19.47 2.43 2.96
N PRO A 400 19.52 2.04 1.66
CA PRO A 400 18.73 2.67 0.61
C PRO A 400 17.21 2.54 0.82
N ALA A 401 16.74 1.51 1.52
CA ALA A 401 15.30 1.27 1.72
C ALA A 401 14.62 2.38 2.54
N ALA A 402 15.37 3.10 3.38
CA ALA A 402 14.87 4.26 4.12
C ALA A 402 14.71 5.53 3.26
N TRP A 403 15.20 5.50 2.01
CA TRP A 403 15.27 6.67 1.12
C TRP A 403 14.38 6.54 -0.12
N ILE A 404 14.32 5.35 -0.71
CA ILE A 404 13.50 5.07 -1.89
C ILE A 404 12.03 4.88 -1.49
N TYR A 405 11.12 5.42 -2.29
CA TYR A 405 9.69 5.31 -2.08
C TYR A 405 9.20 3.85 -2.13
N ARG A 406 8.69 3.35 -1.00
CA ARG A 406 8.03 2.04 -0.84
C ARG A 406 8.88 0.83 -1.31
N MET A 407 10.13 0.75 -0.85
CA MET A 407 11.10 -0.30 -1.22
C MET A 407 10.94 -1.66 -0.53
#